data_AF-A0A7G5EEH9-F1
#
_entry.id   AF-A0A7G5EEH9-F1
#
_cell.length_a   1.000
_cell.length_b   1.000
_cell.length_c   1.000
_cell.angle_alpha   90.00
_cell.angle_beta   90.00
_cell.angle_gamma   90.00
#
_symmetry.space_group_name_H-M   'P 1'
#
loop_
_entity.id
_entity.type
_entity.pdbx_description
1 polymer ?
#
loop_
_entity_poly.entity_id
_entity_poly.type
_entity_poly.pdbx_seq_one_letter_code
_entity_poly.pdbx_strand_id
1 'polypeptide(L)' 'MKCRDYIFQLTSGQLEDAGTATKIAAWQHRMICFRCRAFTRNDQALQDMLKGYGDQLQTSQTPAKPSDY' A
#
# COMPACT_ATOMS: atom_id res chain seq x y z
N MET A 1 2.97 -8.10 -19.25
CA MET A 1 1.97 -7.76 -18.21
C MET A 1 1.06 -6.66 -18.71
N LYS A 2 -0.26 -6.75 -18.52
CA LYS A 2 -1.19 -5.65 -18.81
C LYS A 2 -1.30 -4.72 -17.60
N CYS A 3 -1.70 -3.46 -17.82
CA CYS A 3 -1.91 -2.49 -16.73
C CYS A 3 -2.91 -3.03 -15.67
N ARG A 4 -3.96 -3.72 -16.11
CA ARG A 4 -4.95 -4.35 -15.21
C ARG A 4 -4.30 -5.38 -14.29
N ASP A 5 -3.48 -6.28 -14.83
CA ASP A 5 -2.82 -7.33 -14.06
C ASP A 5 -1.84 -6.73 -13.05
N TYR A 6 -1.10 -5.69 -13.47
CA TYR A 6 -0.20 -4.95 -12.60
C TYR A 6 -0.92 -4.32 -11.42
N ILE A 7 -1.99 -3.56 -11.69
CA ILE A 7 -2.78 -2.88 -10.65
C ILE A 7 -3.35 -3.91 -9.68
N PHE A 8 -3.96 -4.98 -10.21
CA PHE A 8 -4.53 -6.03 -9.37
C PHE A 8 -3.48 -6.68 -8.47
N GLN A 9 -2.32 -7.07 -9.02
CA GLN A 9 -1.25 -7.69 -8.23
C GLN A 9 -0.66 -6.72 -7.19
N LEU A 10 -0.57 -5.44 -7.52
CA LEU A 10 -0.09 -4.40 -6.61
C LEU A 10 -1.05 -4.19 -5.43
N THR A 11 -2.33 -3.95 -5.70
CA THR A 11 -3.31 -3.59 -4.65
C THR A 11 -3.76 -4.77 -3.81
N SER A 12 -3.63 -5.99 -4.32
CA SER A 12 -3.96 -7.22 -3.58
C SER A 12 -2.82 -7.78 -2.74
N GLY A 13 -1.63 -7.17 -2.79
CA GLY A 13 -0.43 -7.69 -2.12
C GLY A 13 0.19 -8.93 -2.79
N GLN A 14 -0.43 -9.49 -3.85
CA GLN A 14 0.08 -10.66 -4.55
C GLN A 14 1.48 -10.47 -5.13
N LEU A 15 1.91 -9.22 -5.35
CA LEU A 15 3.26 -8.91 -5.82
C LEU A 15 4.35 -9.30 -4.81
N GLU A 16 4.04 -9.29 -3.50
CA GLU A 16 4.99 -9.62 -2.44
C GLU A 16 5.29 -11.11 -2.41
N ASP A 17 4.26 -11.93 -2.61
CA ASP A 17 4.34 -13.40 -2.66
C ASP A 17 4.64 -13.94 -4.06
N ALA A 18 4.67 -13.08 -5.07
CA ALA A 18 4.93 -13.51 -6.44
C ALA A 18 6.37 -14.00 -6.64
N GLY A 19 6.53 -14.94 -7.57
CA GLY A 19 7.85 -15.40 -8.03
C GLY A 19 8.70 -14.27 -8.61
N THR A 20 10.03 -14.46 -8.59
CA THR A 20 11.02 -13.46 -9.06
C THR A 20 10.79 -12.98 -10.49
N ALA A 21 10.37 -13.86 -11.41
CA ALA A 21 10.04 -13.48 -12.78
C ALA A 21 8.88 -12.47 -12.85
N THR A 22 7.84 -12.67 -12.04
CA THR A 22 6.67 -11.78 -11.98
C THR A 22 7.04 -10.44 -11.37
N LYS A 23 7.86 -10.43 -10.31
CA LYS A 23 8.39 -9.20 -9.71
C LYS A 23 9.18 -8.36 -10.71
N ILE A 24 10.07 -9.01 -11.49
CA ILE A 24 10.84 -8.32 -12.55
C ILE A 24 9.92 -7.77 -13.63
N ALA A 25 8.94 -8.56 -14.09
CA ALA A 25 7.98 -8.12 -15.11
C ALA A 25 7.14 -6.92 -14.63
N ALA A 26 6.71 -6.91 -13.37
CA ALA A 26 5.99 -5.81 -12.75
C ALA A 26 6.85 -4.55 -12.63
N TRP A 27 8.11 -4.71 -12.21
CA TRP A 27 9.06 -3.62 -12.14
C TRP A 27 9.34 -3.00 -13.52
N GLN A 28 9.61 -3.84 -14.52
CA GLN A 28 9.76 -3.39 -15.91
C GLN A 28 8.52 -2.64 -16.40
N HIS A 29 7.32 -3.18 -16.15
CA HIS A 29 6.06 -2.54 -16.53
C HIS A 29 5.90 -1.15 -15.89
N ARG A 30 6.20 -1.03 -14.59
CA ARG A 30 6.16 0.24 -13.86
C ARG A 30 7.14 1.26 -14.44
N MET A 31 8.31 0.85 -14.94
CA MET A 31 9.28 1.77 -15.52
C MET A 31 8.83 2.32 -16.89
N ILE A 32 8.23 1.48 -17.74
CA ILE A 32 7.84 1.87 -19.10
C ILE A 32 6.47 2.55 -19.17
N CYS A 33 5.55 2.22 -18.25
CA CYS A 33 4.19 2.72 -18.27
C CYS A 33 4.01 3.89 -17.30
N PHE A 34 3.94 5.12 -17.85
CA PHE A 34 3.80 6.33 -17.03
C PHE A 34 2.54 6.30 -16.15
N ARG A 35 1.44 5.72 -16.64
CA ARG A 35 0.16 5.63 -15.91
C ARG A 35 0.29 4.76 -14.68
N CYS A 36 0.88 3.58 -14.82
CA CYS A 36 1.13 2.68 -13.70
C CYS A 36 2.16 3.27 -12.74
N ARG A 37 3.18 3.99 -13.23
CA ARG A 37 4.11 4.73 -12.37
C ARG A 37 3.41 5.79 -11.52
N ALA A 38 2.53 6.58 -12.11
CA ALA A 38 1.73 7.58 -11.39
C ALA A 38 0.77 6.91 -10.40
N PHE A 39 0.11 5.83 -10.81
CA PHE A 39 -0.77 5.04 -9.95
C PHE A 39 -0.02 4.56 -8.70
N THR A 40 1.13 3.91 -8.83
CA THR A 40 1.90 3.42 -7.68
C THR A 40 2.35 4.53 -6.74
N ARG A 41 2.69 5.72 -7.29
CA ARG A 41 3.03 6.87 -6.45
C ARG A 41 1.83 7.36 -5.64
N ASN A 42 0.67 7.43 -6.27
CA ASN A 42 -0.56 7.87 -5.60
C ASN A 42 -1.04 6.84 -4.58
N ASP A 43 -0.98 5.56 -4.92
CA ASP A 43 -1.33 4.46 -4.03
C ASP A 43 -0.46 4.46 -2.76
N GLN A 44 0.86 4.64 -2.92
CA GLN A 44 1.76 4.78 -1.77
C GLN A 44 1.38 5.98 -0.89
N ALA A 45 1.12 7.15 -1.49
CA ALA A 45 0.73 8.34 -0.74
C ALA A 45 -0.59 8.13 0.02
N LEU A 46 -1.56 7.42 -0.57
CA LEU A 46 -2.81 7.06 0.10
C LEU A 46 -2.57 6.10 1.26
N GLN A 47 -1.73 5.08 1.08
CA GLN A 47 -1.38 4.15 2.16
C GLN A 47 -0.69 4.86 3.32
N ASP A 48 0.22 5.79 3.03
CA ASP A 48 0.94 6.57 4.05
C ASP A 48 -0.03 7.46 4.84
N MET A 49 -0.99 8.12 4.16
CA MET A 49 -2.05 8.89 4.82
C MET A 49 -2.89 8.00 5.72
N LEU A 50 -3.35 6.85 5.22
CA LEU A 50 -4.18 5.90 5.98
C LEU A 50 -3.45 5.36 7.22
N LYS A 51 -2.14 5.07 7.12
CA LYS A 51 -1.32 4.70 8.28
C LYS A 51 -1.30 5.80 9.33
N GLY A 52 -1.09 7.05 8.92
CA GLY A 52 -1.12 8.20 9.84
C GLY A 52 -2.46 8.37 10.56
N TYR A 53 -3.59 8.09 9.89
CA TYR A 53 -4.91 8.06 10.53
C TYR A 53 -5.04 6.90 11.53
N GLY A 54 -4.53 5.71 11.19
CA GLY A 54 -4.50 4.56 12.09
C GLY A 54 -3.74 4.84 13.39
N ASP A 55 -2.56 5.45 13.28
CA ASP A 55 -1.71 5.79 14.43
C ASP A 55 -2.37 6.83 15.35
N GLN A 56 -3.09 7.80 14.78
CA GLN A 56 -3.89 8.77 15.55
C GLN A 56 -5.04 8.13 16.31
N LEU A 57 -5.72 7.16 15.70
CA LEU A 57 -6.81 6.42 16.35
C LEU A 57 -6.29 5.50 17.46
N GLN A 58 -5.14 4.86 17.28
CA GLN A 58 -4.53 4.00 18.30
C GLN A 58 -3.98 4.80 19.49
N THR A 59 -3.40 5.99 19.27
CA THR A 59 -2.94 6.89 20.34
C THR A 59 -4.09 7.35 21.25
N SER A 60 -5.29 7.52 20.70
CA SER A 60 -6.45 8.04 21.43
C SER A 60 -7.15 6.99 22.31
N GLN A 61 -6.73 5.73 22.29
CA GLN A 61 -7.35 4.62 23.03
C GLN A 61 -6.60 4.24 24.32
N THR A 62 -5.79 5.11 24.91
CA THR A 62 -5.32 4.86 26.29
C THR A 62 -6.55 4.97 27.21
N PRO A 63 -7.02 3.87 27.83
CA PRO A 63 -8.17 3.95 28.72
C PRO A 63 -7.70 4.72 29.96
N ALA A 64 -8.33 5.86 30.22
CA ALA A 64 -8.16 6.57 31.47
C ALA A 64 -8.51 5.60 32.60
N LYS A 65 -7.51 5.26 33.42
CA LYS A 65 -7.66 4.48 34.65
C LYS A 65 -8.77 5.16 35.47
N PRO A 66 -9.84 4.44 35.90
CA PRO A 66 -10.84 5.04 36.76
C PRO A 66 -10.16 5.49 38.05
N SER A 67 -10.31 6.77 38.37
CA SER A 67 -9.91 7.33 39.66
C SER A 67 -10.96 6.90 40.68
N ASP A 68 -10.63 5.92 41.52
CA ASP A 68 -11.39 5.63 42.74
C ASP A 68 -11.25 6.83 43.69
N TYR A 69 -12.39 7.43 44.06
CA TYR A 69 -12.53 8.44 45.09
C TYR A 69 -13.52 7.95 46.13
#